data_AF-A0A5E4L0K6-F1
#
_entry.id   AF-A0A5E4L0K6-F1
#
_cell.length_a   1.000
_cell.length_b   1.000
_cell.length_c   1.000
_cell.angle_alpha   90.00
_cell.angle_beta   90.00
_cell.angle_gamma   90.00
#
_symmetry.space_group_name_H-M   'P 1'
#
loop_
_entity.id
_entity.type
_entity.pdbx_description
1 polymer ?
#
loop_
_entity_poly.entity_id
_entity_poly.type
_entity_poly.pdbx_seq_one_letter_code
_entity_poly.pdbx_strand_id
1 'polypeptide(L)'
;MVGYNIANSEISGFQARSVVFATGGYGRIYRRSTNSVINTGFGCAVAYRGGAALEDMEFVQFHPTTLFGTNILITEGARGEGGILKNKNGERFMERYSPHSLELAPRDIVARAIQTEINEGRGFEGGYVNLELMHLGHEKITERLPGIRQIAMDFASVDPIKDPIPVQPGQHYSMGGIASDKNCETAISGLYVCGECSCISVHGANRLGGNSLLETIVFGKIAGENAKYYANTIAFEDQDIIEKAVENETKRISGLLDKKEGEAFFTIRDELRTVLDEKAGIFRDERDLSLALVKIRELESRFKNVTVRNKSAFFNQELVNVIELEGMLDIAHAICTGALARKESRGSHYRLDYPGRDDDNWLKHTLVTLTPDGPVIDYKPVNIMLHKPKPREY
;
A
#
# COMPACT_ATOMS: atom_id res chain seq x y z
N MET A 1 0.63 -12.07 21.58
CA MET A 1 1.14 -10.87 20.87
C MET A 1 2.09 -10.13 21.77
N VAL A 2 3.24 -9.66 21.28
CA VAL A 2 4.14 -8.78 22.04
C VAL A 2 3.92 -7.34 21.58
N GLY A 3 3.83 -6.41 22.53
CA GLY A 3 3.67 -4.98 22.26
C GLY A 3 4.83 -4.18 22.84
N TYR A 4 5.20 -3.11 22.15
CA TYR A 4 6.17 -2.12 22.58
C TYR A 4 5.44 -0.83 22.99
N ASN A 5 5.62 -0.40 24.22
CA ASN A 5 5.03 0.82 24.74
C ASN A 5 5.87 2.04 24.30
N ILE A 6 5.34 2.81 23.35
CA ILE A 6 6.01 3.98 22.78
C ILE A 6 6.38 5.02 23.86
N ALA A 7 5.60 5.13 24.94
CA ALA A 7 5.83 6.15 25.95
C ALA A 7 7.07 5.88 26.80
N ASN A 8 7.39 4.61 27.10
CA ASN A 8 8.43 4.23 28.09
C ASN A 8 9.35 3.06 27.66
N SER A 9 9.23 2.58 26.42
CA SER A 9 9.99 1.45 25.85
C SER A 9 9.76 0.09 26.53
N GLU A 10 8.72 -0.04 27.35
CA GLU A 10 8.37 -1.31 27.98
C GLU A 10 7.87 -2.31 26.94
N ILE A 11 8.30 -3.56 27.06
CA ILE A 11 7.88 -4.66 26.19
C ILE A 11 6.95 -5.54 27.01
N SER A 12 5.72 -5.70 26.54
CA SER A 12 4.66 -6.40 27.26
C SER A 12 4.04 -7.52 26.43
N GLY A 13 3.68 -8.59 27.10
CA GLY A 13 2.97 -9.72 26.51
C GLY A 13 1.46 -9.54 26.63
N PHE A 14 0.75 -9.76 25.52
CA PHE A 14 -0.70 -9.76 25.46
C PHE A 14 -1.19 -11.14 25.02
N GLN A 15 -1.84 -11.84 25.94
CA GLN A 15 -2.46 -13.13 25.66
C GLN A 15 -3.94 -12.91 25.31
N ALA A 16 -4.39 -13.56 24.24
CA ALA A 16 -5.78 -13.54 23.82
C ALA A 16 -6.10 -14.88 23.14
N ARG A 17 -7.37 -15.32 23.27
CA ARG A 17 -7.86 -16.54 22.61
C ARG A 17 -8.10 -16.35 21.12
N SER A 18 -8.33 -15.10 20.71
CA SER A 18 -8.37 -14.69 19.30
C SER A 18 -7.83 -13.27 19.18
N VAL A 19 -7.25 -12.95 18.03
CA VAL A 19 -6.63 -11.67 17.73
C VAL A 19 -7.17 -11.18 16.38
N VAL A 20 -7.54 -9.90 16.29
CA VAL A 20 -7.96 -9.26 15.04
C VAL A 20 -6.93 -8.21 14.63
N PHE A 21 -6.35 -8.35 13.45
CA PHE A 21 -5.52 -7.32 12.84
C PHE A 21 -6.39 -6.41 11.96
N ALA A 22 -6.30 -5.11 12.22
CA ALA A 22 -6.99 -4.06 11.47
C ALA A 22 -6.05 -2.85 11.28
N THR A 23 -4.80 -3.12 10.90
CA THR A 23 -3.68 -2.16 10.97
C THR A 23 -3.58 -1.21 9.78
N GLY A 24 -4.51 -1.28 8.83
CA GLY A 24 -4.48 -0.50 7.59
C GLY A 24 -3.41 -0.98 6.60
N GLY A 25 -3.25 -0.22 5.50
CA GLY A 25 -2.33 -0.56 4.41
C GLY A 25 -0.87 -0.22 4.66
N TYR A 26 -0.07 -0.44 3.62
CA TYR A 26 1.38 -0.31 3.62
C TYR A 26 1.89 0.82 2.71
N GLY A 27 1.08 1.85 2.49
CA GLY A 27 1.38 2.87 1.49
C GLY A 27 2.65 3.67 1.69
N ARG A 28 3.15 3.80 2.92
CA ARG A 28 4.35 4.58 3.24
C ARG A 28 5.66 3.90 2.89
N ILE A 29 5.63 2.71 2.28
CA ILE A 29 6.81 2.11 1.63
C ILE A 29 7.12 2.77 0.28
N TYR A 30 6.15 3.48 -0.32
CA TYR A 30 6.35 4.30 -1.51
C TYR A 30 6.72 5.74 -1.12
N ARG A 31 7.50 6.41 -1.97
CA ARG A 31 7.87 7.82 -1.74
C ARG A 31 6.69 8.74 -1.99
N ARG A 32 5.96 8.50 -3.09
CA ARG A 32 4.72 9.20 -3.43
C ARG A 32 3.53 8.40 -2.92
N SER A 33 2.94 8.85 -1.81
CA SER A 33 1.77 8.20 -1.23
C SER A 33 0.83 9.20 -0.59
N THR A 34 -0.47 8.97 -0.75
CA THR A 34 -1.52 9.72 -0.04
C THR A 34 -1.72 9.26 1.40
N ASN A 35 -1.07 8.17 1.81
CA ASN A 35 -1.30 7.53 3.09
C ASN A 35 -0.73 8.36 4.24
N SER A 36 -1.34 8.21 5.42
CA SER A 36 -0.79 8.78 6.65
C SER A 36 0.57 8.17 6.94
N VAL A 37 1.42 8.92 7.64
CA VAL A 37 2.80 8.51 7.96
C VAL A 37 2.88 7.20 8.75
N ILE A 38 1.80 6.81 9.42
CA ILE A 38 1.69 5.57 10.21
C ILE A 38 1.38 4.31 9.38
N ASN A 39 1.05 4.44 8.09
CA ASN A 39 0.71 3.30 7.23
C ASN A 39 1.97 2.61 6.67
N THR A 40 2.78 2.06 7.57
CA THR A 40 4.09 1.45 7.28
C THR A 40 3.99 -0.02 6.86
N GLY A 41 2.82 -0.65 7.01
CA GLY A 41 2.64 -2.08 6.73
C GLY A 41 3.10 -3.00 7.86
N PHE A 42 3.45 -2.46 9.03
CA PHE A 42 4.03 -3.23 10.12
C PHE A 42 3.14 -4.40 10.59
N GLY A 43 1.82 -4.22 10.64
CA GLY A 43 0.90 -5.33 10.97
C GLY A 43 0.95 -6.48 9.97
N CYS A 44 1.02 -6.19 8.68
CA CYS A 44 1.23 -7.21 7.64
C CYS A 44 2.57 -7.92 7.82
N ALA A 45 3.64 -7.18 8.12
CA ALA A 45 4.97 -7.76 8.35
C ALA A 45 4.99 -8.67 9.59
N VAL A 46 4.32 -8.29 10.69
CA VAL A 46 4.21 -9.11 11.90
C VAL A 46 3.49 -10.43 11.60
N ALA A 47 2.36 -10.38 10.87
CA ALA A 47 1.65 -11.60 10.47
C ALA A 47 2.49 -12.47 9.53
N TYR A 48 3.19 -11.85 8.57
CA TYR A 48 4.07 -12.52 7.61
C TYR A 48 5.21 -13.28 8.30
N ARG A 49 5.90 -12.63 9.25
CA ARG A 49 6.92 -13.27 10.10
C ARG A 49 6.35 -14.34 11.03
N GLY A 50 5.08 -14.18 11.43
CA GLY A 50 4.32 -15.18 12.17
C GLY A 50 3.91 -16.40 11.35
N GLY A 51 4.22 -16.44 10.04
CA GLY A 51 3.94 -17.55 9.15
C GLY A 51 2.66 -17.39 8.31
N ALA A 52 1.96 -16.25 8.40
CA ALA A 52 0.83 -15.99 7.52
C ALA A 52 1.31 -15.71 6.10
N ALA A 53 0.60 -16.22 5.10
CA ALA A 53 0.83 -15.81 3.72
C ALA A 53 0.34 -14.37 3.51
N LEU A 54 1.10 -13.59 2.76
CA LEU A 54 0.64 -12.35 2.16
C LEU A 54 0.11 -12.64 0.77
N GLU A 55 -1.04 -12.11 0.44
CA GLU A 55 -1.75 -12.37 -0.80
C GLU A 55 -1.80 -11.13 -1.67
N ASP A 56 -1.59 -11.32 -2.98
CA ASP A 56 -1.81 -10.30 -4.01
C ASP A 56 -1.06 -8.98 -3.77
N MET A 57 0.09 -9.06 -3.10
CA MET A 57 0.90 -7.91 -2.69
C MET A 57 1.29 -7.01 -3.87
N GLU A 58 1.44 -7.57 -5.07
CA GLU A 58 1.73 -6.84 -6.29
C GLU A 58 0.61 -5.91 -6.75
N PHE A 59 -0.63 -6.12 -6.30
CA PHE A 59 -1.76 -5.24 -6.59
C PHE A 59 -1.77 -4.05 -5.63
N VAL A 60 -1.15 -2.96 -6.09
CA VAL A 60 -1.07 -1.67 -5.40
C VAL A 60 -1.75 -0.61 -6.26
N GLN A 61 -2.80 0.03 -5.73
CA GLN A 61 -3.52 1.07 -6.47
C GLN A 61 -2.84 2.42 -6.33
N PHE A 62 -2.69 3.10 -7.47
CA PHE A 62 -2.24 4.48 -7.56
C PHE A 62 -3.45 5.39 -7.81
N HIS A 63 -3.57 6.47 -7.05
CA HIS A 63 -4.54 7.52 -7.33
C HIS A 63 -3.98 8.44 -8.42
N PRO A 64 -4.77 8.81 -9.45
CA PRO A 64 -4.27 9.64 -10.54
C PRO A 64 -3.95 11.08 -10.12
N THR A 65 -4.73 11.62 -9.19
CA THR A 65 -4.66 13.04 -8.81
C THR A 65 -4.25 13.19 -7.35
N THR A 66 -2.95 13.11 -7.10
CA THR A 66 -2.33 13.54 -5.83
C THR A 66 -1.66 14.89 -6.05
N LEU A 67 -1.70 15.79 -5.07
CA LEU A 67 -1.12 17.11 -5.20
C LEU A 67 0.39 16.99 -5.40
N PHE A 68 0.92 17.67 -6.42
CA PHE A 68 2.36 17.69 -6.66
C PHE A 68 3.12 18.23 -5.44
N GLY A 69 4.26 17.61 -5.12
CA GLY A 69 5.08 17.95 -3.94
C GLY A 69 4.62 17.27 -2.65
N THR A 70 3.38 17.50 -2.20
CA THR A 70 2.90 16.99 -0.90
C THR A 70 2.25 15.61 -0.95
N ASN A 71 1.76 15.20 -2.13
CA ASN A 71 0.97 13.99 -2.38
C ASN A 71 -0.37 13.94 -1.62
N ILE A 72 -0.85 15.08 -1.11
CA ILE A 72 -2.20 15.17 -0.52
C ILE A 72 -3.23 14.82 -1.57
N LEU A 73 -4.22 14.01 -1.20
CA LEU A 73 -5.24 13.54 -2.13
C LEU A 73 -6.08 14.70 -2.68
N ILE A 74 -6.18 14.80 -4.00
CA ILE A 74 -7.25 15.56 -4.66
C ILE A 74 -8.32 14.56 -5.06
N THR A 75 -9.49 14.64 -4.42
CA THR A 75 -10.57 13.66 -4.54
C THR A 75 -10.97 13.39 -5.99
N GLU A 76 -11.34 12.14 -6.28
CA GLU A 76 -11.94 11.76 -7.56
C GLU A 76 -13.19 12.58 -7.90
N GLY A 77 -13.91 13.06 -6.87
CA GLY A 77 -15.02 13.99 -7.06
C GLY A 77 -14.65 15.25 -7.86
N ALA A 78 -13.40 15.71 -7.84
CA ALA A 78 -12.97 16.84 -8.68
C ALA A 78 -13.06 16.51 -10.18
N ARG A 79 -12.67 15.29 -10.59
CA ARG A 79 -12.89 14.79 -11.96
C ARG A 79 -14.36 14.51 -12.22
N GLY A 80 -15.04 13.89 -11.25
CA GLY A 80 -16.49 13.61 -11.28
C GLY A 80 -17.36 14.84 -11.53
N GLU A 81 -16.98 15.98 -10.98
CA GLU A 81 -17.67 17.26 -11.14
C GLU A 81 -17.34 17.99 -12.45
N GLY A 82 -16.44 17.42 -13.28
CA GLY A 82 -16.07 17.93 -14.60
C GLY A 82 -14.60 18.34 -14.75
N GLY A 83 -13.74 18.08 -13.77
CA GLY A 83 -12.33 18.47 -13.84
C GLY A 83 -11.59 17.87 -15.03
N ILE A 84 -10.80 18.71 -15.70
CA ILE A 84 -10.11 18.38 -16.97
C ILE A 84 -8.62 18.20 -16.71
N LEU A 85 -8.03 17.13 -17.26
CA LEU A 85 -6.58 16.92 -17.17
C LEU A 85 -5.86 17.47 -18.40
N LYS A 86 -4.87 18.35 -18.19
CA LYS A 86 -4.04 18.93 -19.25
C LYS A 86 -2.55 18.76 -19.01
N ASN A 87 -1.82 18.49 -20.09
CA ASN A 87 -0.37 18.40 -20.10
C ASN A 87 0.26 19.80 -20.29
N LYS A 88 1.60 19.90 -20.33
CA LYS A 88 2.31 21.19 -20.46
C LYS A 88 2.05 21.93 -21.78
N ASN A 89 1.57 21.21 -22.79
CA ASN A 89 1.23 21.76 -24.11
C ASN A 89 -0.20 22.31 -24.15
N GLY A 90 -0.95 22.25 -23.04
CA GLY A 90 -2.35 22.68 -22.96
C GLY A 90 -3.35 21.67 -23.54
N GLU A 91 -2.90 20.46 -23.86
CA GLU A 91 -3.73 19.42 -24.46
C GLU A 91 -4.54 18.66 -23.40
N ARG A 92 -5.84 18.46 -23.66
CA ARG A 92 -6.69 17.54 -22.91
C ARG A 92 -6.40 16.09 -23.30
N PHE A 93 -5.28 15.57 -22.82
CA PHE A 93 -4.72 14.31 -23.29
C PHE A 93 -5.59 13.08 -23.06
N MET A 94 -6.53 13.11 -22.10
CA MET A 94 -7.43 11.97 -21.84
C MET A 94 -8.32 11.61 -23.05
N GLU A 95 -8.56 12.55 -23.97
CA GLU A 95 -9.27 12.30 -25.23
C GLU A 95 -8.55 11.25 -26.10
N ARG A 96 -7.21 11.14 -25.99
CA ARG A 96 -6.44 10.11 -26.70
C ARG A 96 -6.47 8.75 -26.02
N TYR A 97 -6.52 8.72 -24.69
CA TYR A 97 -6.38 7.49 -23.90
C TYR A 97 -7.70 6.80 -23.58
N SER A 98 -8.78 7.58 -23.38
CA SER A 98 -10.13 7.07 -23.14
C SER A 98 -11.16 8.04 -23.73
N PRO A 99 -11.41 8.00 -25.05
CA PRO A 99 -12.28 8.98 -25.72
C PRO A 99 -13.74 8.93 -25.24
N HIS A 100 -14.19 7.79 -24.69
CA HIS A 100 -15.55 7.63 -24.17
C HIS A 100 -15.67 8.10 -22.72
N SER A 101 -14.83 7.59 -21.82
CA SER A 101 -14.96 7.85 -20.38
C SER A 101 -14.12 9.05 -19.91
N LEU A 102 -13.15 9.53 -20.70
CA LEU A 102 -12.31 10.70 -20.42
C LEU A 102 -11.72 10.65 -18.99
N GLU A 103 -11.80 11.74 -18.21
CA GLU A 103 -11.32 11.80 -16.83
C GLU A 103 -12.12 10.91 -15.85
N LEU A 104 -13.26 10.37 -16.27
CA LEU A 104 -14.06 9.38 -15.53
C LEU A 104 -13.65 7.94 -15.83
N ALA A 105 -12.62 7.74 -16.68
CA ALA A 105 -12.01 6.43 -16.84
C ALA A 105 -11.53 5.87 -15.47
N PRO A 106 -11.43 4.55 -15.34
CA PRO A 106 -10.87 3.88 -14.17
C PRO A 106 -9.55 4.48 -13.72
N ARG A 107 -9.34 4.50 -12.39
CA ARG A 107 -8.14 5.09 -11.77
C ARG A 107 -6.84 4.58 -12.38
N ASP A 108 -6.74 3.29 -12.65
CA ASP A 108 -5.54 2.68 -13.22
C ASP A 108 -5.27 3.19 -14.65
N ILE A 109 -6.32 3.42 -15.46
CA ILE A 109 -6.19 4.01 -16.80
C ILE A 109 -5.74 5.47 -16.70
N VAL A 110 -6.40 6.28 -15.87
CA VAL A 110 -6.05 7.70 -15.72
C VAL A 110 -4.64 7.87 -15.15
N ALA A 111 -4.25 7.05 -14.16
CA ALA A 111 -2.92 7.09 -13.58
C ALA A 111 -1.84 6.70 -14.60
N ARG A 112 -2.08 5.66 -15.42
CA ARG A 112 -1.19 5.31 -16.55
C ARG A 112 -1.10 6.43 -17.57
N ALA A 113 -2.22 7.02 -17.97
CA ALA A 113 -2.23 8.13 -18.94
C ALA A 113 -1.38 9.31 -18.46
N ILE A 114 -1.57 9.75 -17.21
CA ILE A 114 -0.76 10.82 -16.62
C ILE A 114 0.73 10.43 -16.60
N GLN A 115 1.05 9.21 -16.15
CA GLN A 115 2.44 8.75 -16.09
C GLN A 115 3.08 8.66 -17.48
N THR A 116 2.33 8.26 -18.51
CA THR A 116 2.79 8.27 -19.91
C THR A 116 3.07 9.70 -20.39
N GLU A 117 2.19 10.67 -20.10
CA GLU A 117 2.46 12.08 -20.44
C GLU A 117 3.75 12.57 -19.80
N ILE A 118 4.00 12.23 -18.54
CA ILE A 118 5.22 12.60 -17.82
C ILE A 118 6.45 11.94 -18.46
N ASN A 119 6.40 10.63 -18.69
CA ASN A 119 7.52 9.86 -19.23
C ASN A 119 7.90 10.28 -20.67
N GLU A 120 6.92 10.66 -21.48
CA GLU A 120 7.13 11.14 -22.84
C GLU A 120 7.45 12.65 -22.90
N GLY A 121 7.77 13.25 -21.76
CA GLY A 121 8.23 14.64 -21.66
C GLY A 121 7.13 15.68 -21.88
N ARG A 122 5.85 15.29 -21.87
CA ARG A 122 4.69 16.20 -21.94
C ARG A 122 4.18 16.66 -20.57
N GLY A 123 4.67 16.09 -19.47
CA GLY A 123 4.48 16.64 -18.13
C GLY A 123 5.25 17.95 -17.90
N PHE A 124 4.78 18.76 -16.97
CA PHE A 124 5.51 19.95 -16.48
C PHE A 124 6.80 19.54 -15.76
N GLU A 125 7.70 20.51 -15.56
CA GLU A 125 8.94 20.31 -14.82
C GLU A 125 8.68 19.75 -13.42
N GLY A 126 9.46 18.75 -12.99
CA GLY A 126 9.22 18.03 -11.73
C GLY A 126 8.27 16.83 -11.86
N GLY A 127 7.59 16.66 -12.99
CA GLY A 127 6.84 15.44 -13.31
C GLY A 127 5.39 15.46 -12.82
N TYR A 128 4.63 16.48 -13.23
CA TYR A 128 3.21 16.61 -12.96
C TYR A 128 2.41 17.07 -14.19
N VAL A 129 1.08 17.01 -14.10
CA VAL A 129 0.12 17.57 -15.07
C VAL A 129 -0.86 18.48 -14.32
N ASN A 130 -1.68 19.23 -15.05
CA ASN A 130 -2.67 20.12 -14.43
C ASN A 130 -4.06 19.49 -14.41
N LEU A 131 -4.74 19.60 -13.26
CA LEU A 131 -6.18 19.40 -13.13
C LEU A 131 -6.86 20.77 -13.12
N GLU A 132 -7.65 21.06 -14.15
CA GLU A 132 -8.35 22.32 -14.32
C GLU A 132 -9.81 22.22 -13.86
N LEU A 133 -10.19 23.13 -12.96
CA LEU A 133 -11.56 23.27 -12.44
C LEU A 133 -12.20 24.62 -12.78
N MET A 134 -11.43 25.60 -13.26
CA MET A 134 -11.89 27.00 -13.41
C MET A 134 -13.18 27.14 -14.21
N HIS A 135 -13.37 26.30 -15.23
CA HIS A 135 -14.56 26.28 -16.08
C HIS A 135 -15.86 25.89 -15.34
N LEU A 136 -15.76 25.27 -14.16
CA LEU A 136 -16.91 24.94 -13.31
C LEU A 136 -17.53 26.17 -12.64
N GLY A 137 -16.75 27.26 -12.52
CA GLY A 137 -17.19 28.51 -11.90
C GLY A 137 -17.13 28.52 -10.36
N HIS A 138 -17.14 29.72 -9.80
CA HIS A 138 -16.96 29.95 -8.36
C HIS A 138 -18.01 29.26 -7.49
N GLU A 139 -19.29 29.35 -7.87
CA GLU A 139 -20.40 28.81 -7.10
C GLU A 139 -20.28 27.29 -6.95
N LYS A 140 -20.10 26.56 -8.06
CA LYS A 140 -19.98 25.10 -8.06
C LYS A 140 -18.76 24.63 -7.28
N ILE A 141 -17.60 25.28 -7.43
CA ILE A 141 -16.38 24.90 -6.72
C ILE A 141 -16.56 25.11 -5.21
N THR A 142 -17.17 26.21 -4.79
CA THR A 142 -17.37 26.53 -3.37
C THR A 142 -18.40 25.61 -2.72
N GLU A 143 -19.45 25.23 -3.45
CA GLU A 143 -20.50 24.34 -2.93
C GLU A 143 -20.08 22.86 -2.93
N ARG A 144 -19.53 22.37 -4.04
CA ARG A 144 -19.30 20.93 -4.28
C ARG A 144 -17.89 20.48 -3.93
N LEU A 145 -16.90 21.37 -4.05
CA LEU A 145 -15.49 21.07 -3.86
C LEU A 145 -14.80 21.98 -2.81
N PRO A 146 -15.45 22.40 -1.70
CA PRO A 146 -14.87 23.36 -0.75
C PRO A 146 -13.57 22.86 -0.13
N GLY A 147 -13.53 21.57 0.25
CA GLY A 147 -12.32 20.97 0.83
C GLY A 147 -11.16 20.88 -0.17
N ILE A 148 -11.45 20.64 -1.45
CA ILE A 148 -10.42 20.58 -2.50
C ILE A 148 -9.86 21.97 -2.77
N ARG A 149 -10.71 22.99 -2.80
CA ARG A 149 -10.28 24.38 -2.89
C ARG A 149 -9.35 24.75 -1.75
N GLN A 150 -9.75 24.44 -0.51
CA GLN A 150 -8.95 24.72 0.67
C GLN A 150 -7.59 24.00 0.62
N ILE A 151 -7.56 22.70 0.28
CA ILE A 151 -6.31 21.94 0.13
C ILE A 151 -5.39 22.56 -0.92
N ALA A 152 -5.93 22.92 -2.09
CA ALA A 152 -5.14 23.51 -3.18
C ALA A 152 -4.53 24.85 -2.77
N MET A 153 -5.29 25.69 -2.05
CA MET A 153 -4.81 26.98 -1.55
C MET A 153 -3.75 26.80 -0.45
N ASP A 154 -3.99 25.92 0.52
CA ASP A 154 -3.09 25.74 1.67
C ASP A 154 -1.76 25.07 1.30
N PHE A 155 -1.81 24.09 0.38
CA PHE A 155 -0.66 23.20 0.14
C PHE A 155 -0.03 23.33 -1.25
N ALA A 156 -0.68 24.02 -2.18
CA ALA A 156 -0.11 24.35 -3.49
C ALA A 156 -0.18 25.85 -3.82
N SER A 157 -0.73 26.68 -2.93
CA SER A 157 -0.84 28.13 -3.14
C SER A 157 -1.57 28.52 -4.44
N VAL A 158 -2.54 27.70 -4.86
CA VAL A 158 -3.38 27.94 -6.04
C VAL A 158 -4.86 27.98 -5.65
N ASP A 159 -5.61 28.93 -6.18
CA ASP A 159 -7.07 28.93 -6.07
C ASP A 159 -7.67 28.25 -7.31
N PRO A 160 -8.27 27.04 -7.22
CA PRO A 160 -8.80 26.31 -8.36
C PRO A 160 -9.92 27.02 -9.13
N ILE A 161 -10.41 28.15 -8.63
CA ILE A 161 -11.30 29.05 -9.35
C ILE A 161 -10.56 29.82 -10.46
N LYS A 162 -9.27 30.08 -10.28
CA LYS A 162 -8.45 30.92 -11.16
C LYS A 162 -7.32 30.14 -11.82
N ASP A 163 -6.73 29.19 -11.11
CA ASP A 163 -5.49 28.53 -11.48
C ASP A 163 -5.65 26.99 -11.47
N PRO A 164 -4.93 26.26 -12.33
CA PRO A 164 -4.95 24.80 -12.32
C PRO A 164 -4.31 24.22 -11.05
N ILE A 165 -4.77 23.03 -10.64
CA ILE A 165 -4.15 22.26 -9.54
C ILE A 165 -3.04 21.36 -10.13
N PRO A 166 -1.78 21.47 -9.67
CA PRO A 166 -0.71 20.59 -10.13
C PRO A 166 -0.86 19.21 -9.49
N VAL A 167 -1.01 18.16 -10.30
CA VAL A 167 -1.29 16.80 -9.85
C VAL A 167 -0.37 15.76 -10.50
N GLN A 168 -0.08 14.71 -9.76
CA GLN A 168 0.66 13.55 -10.22
C GLN A 168 0.08 12.25 -9.63
N PRO A 169 0.35 11.08 -10.24
CA PRO A 169 -0.04 9.81 -9.64
C PRO A 169 0.77 9.52 -8.38
N GLY A 170 0.14 8.86 -7.41
CA GLY A 170 0.81 8.41 -6.18
C GLY A 170 0.12 7.17 -5.61
N GLN A 171 0.86 6.37 -4.84
CA GLN A 171 0.30 5.19 -4.19
C GLN A 171 -0.84 5.62 -3.23
N HIS A 172 -1.93 4.86 -3.22
CA HIS A 172 -3.13 5.24 -2.49
C HIS A 172 -3.74 4.13 -1.65
N TYR A 173 -3.89 2.93 -2.22
CA TYR A 173 -4.56 1.82 -1.52
C TYR A 173 -3.86 0.49 -1.82
N SER A 174 -3.89 -0.39 -0.83
CA SER A 174 -3.25 -1.70 -0.82
C SER A 174 -4.31 -2.78 -0.99
N MET A 175 -4.42 -3.41 -2.18
CA MET A 175 -5.37 -4.52 -2.36
C MET A 175 -4.81 -5.82 -1.81
N GLY A 176 -3.50 -6.02 -1.95
CA GLY A 176 -2.80 -7.10 -1.28
C GLY A 176 -2.73 -6.88 0.23
N GLY A 177 -2.54 -7.96 0.96
CA GLY A 177 -2.53 -7.94 2.43
C GLY A 177 -2.40 -9.35 3.01
N ILE A 178 -2.74 -9.52 4.28
CA ILE A 178 -2.71 -10.82 4.94
C ILE A 178 -3.82 -11.70 4.37
N ALA A 179 -3.46 -12.87 3.85
CA ALA A 179 -4.40 -13.81 3.24
C ALA A 179 -5.46 -14.26 4.23
N SER A 180 -6.73 -14.17 3.85
CA SER A 180 -7.84 -14.68 4.67
C SER A 180 -9.01 -15.16 3.83
N ASP A 181 -9.94 -15.85 4.48
CA ASP A 181 -11.19 -16.27 3.88
C ASP A 181 -12.30 -15.21 4.04
N LYS A 182 -13.50 -15.51 3.53
CA LYS A 182 -14.68 -14.65 3.64
C LYS A 182 -15.16 -14.43 5.09
N ASN A 183 -14.70 -15.25 6.04
CA ASN A 183 -15.00 -15.15 7.46
C ASN A 183 -13.93 -14.34 8.19
N CYS A 184 -12.98 -13.74 7.45
CA CYS A 184 -11.84 -12.99 7.95
C CYS A 184 -10.80 -13.85 8.68
N GLU A 185 -10.85 -15.17 8.57
CA GLU A 185 -9.92 -16.08 9.23
C GLU A 185 -8.68 -16.30 8.36
N THR A 186 -7.50 -16.26 8.99
CA THR A 186 -6.23 -16.56 8.31
C THR A 186 -5.88 -18.05 8.43
N ALA A 187 -4.82 -18.50 7.77
CA ALA A 187 -4.29 -19.85 7.97
C ALA A 187 -3.77 -20.10 9.40
N ILE A 188 -3.52 -19.04 10.18
CA ILE A 188 -3.15 -19.14 11.59
C ILE A 188 -4.43 -19.14 12.43
N SER A 189 -4.73 -20.27 13.07
CA SER A 189 -5.94 -20.42 13.90
C SER A 189 -6.02 -19.35 14.99
N GLY A 190 -7.18 -18.72 15.10
CA GLY A 190 -7.41 -17.63 16.05
C GLY A 190 -6.89 -16.26 15.63
N LEU A 191 -6.17 -16.15 14.51
CA LEU A 191 -5.82 -14.87 13.88
C LEU A 191 -6.84 -14.52 12.80
N TYR A 192 -7.49 -13.38 13.01
CA TYR A 192 -8.45 -12.77 12.09
C TYR A 192 -7.89 -11.45 11.55
N VAL A 193 -8.34 -11.04 10.36
CA VAL A 193 -7.88 -9.81 9.70
C VAL A 193 -9.05 -9.07 9.05
N CYS A 194 -9.04 -7.74 9.07
CA CYS A 194 -10.03 -6.94 8.35
C CYS A 194 -9.50 -5.58 7.90
N GLY A 195 -10.25 -4.92 7.02
CA GLY A 195 -9.84 -3.66 6.40
C GLY A 195 -8.63 -3.82 5.50
N GLU A 196 -7.93 -2.71 5.23
CA GLU A 196 -6.86 -2.67 4.21
C GLU A 196 -5.63 -3.54 4.52
N CYS A 197 -5.44 -4.01 5.76
CA CYS A 197 -4.36 -4.96 6.06
C CYS A 197 -4.65 -6.39 5.59
N SER A 198 -5.91 -6.68 5.23
CA SER A 198 -6.38 -8.01 4.84
C SER A 198 -6.46 -8.14 3.33
N CYS A 199 -6.29 -9.37 2.85
CA CYS A 199 -6.69 -9.77 1.51
C CYS A 199 -7.80 -10.81 1.61
N ILE A 200 -8.99 -10.35 1.99
CA ILE A 200 -10.26 -11.10 1.79
C ILE A 200 -10.58 -11.18 0.28
N SER A 201 -9.93 -10.30 -0.50
CA SER A 201 -9.93 -10.23 -1.97
C SER A 201 -11.26 -9.79 -2.61
N VAL A 202 -12.04 -8.96 -1.91
CA VAL A 202 -13.21 -8.29 -2.50
C VAL A 202 -12.84 -7.21 -3.54
N HIS A 203 -11.57 -6.80 -3.59
CA HIS A 203 -11.06 -5.79 -4.51
C HIS A 203 -10.32 -6.37 -5.71
N GLY A 204 -9.85 -7.63 -5.60
CA GLY A 204 -8.95 -8.26 -6.56
C GLY A 204 -7.83 -7.31 -7.01
N ALA A 205 -7.57 -7.26 -8.31
CA ALA A 205 -6.48 -6.46 -8.86
C ALA A 205 -6.72 -4.94 -8.92
N ASN A 206 -7.94 -4.45 -8.62
CA ASN A 206 -8.24 -3.01 -8.66
C ASN A 206 -9.50 -2.64 -7.86
N ARG A 207 -9.29 -2.00 -6.71
CA ARG A 207 -10.36 -1.49 -5.84
C ARG A 207 -11.23 -0.43 -6.52
N LEU A 208 -12.56 -0.53 -6.38
CA LEU A 208 -13.48 0.55 -6.76
C LEU A 208 -13.46 1.72 -5.76
N GLY A 209 -13.66 2.94 -6.25
CA GLY A 209 -13.81 4.13 -5.42
C GLY A 209 -14.95 3.97 -4.39
N GLY A 210 -14.70 4.33 -3.14
CA GLY A 210 -15.69 4.24 -2.05
C GLY A 210 -15.78 2.87 -1.35
N ASN A 211 -15.32 1.77 -1.98
CA ASN A 211 -15.49 0.43 -1.40
C ASN A 211 -14.61 0.12 -0.17
N SER A 212 -13.47 0.79 0.05
CA SER A 212 -12.62 0.46 1.21
C SER A 212 -13.26 0.82 2.55
N LEU A 213 -14.02 1.92 2.63
CA LEU A 213 -14.69 2.29 3.87
C LEU A 213 -15.84 1.32 4.16
N LEU A 214 -16.55 0.89 3.11
CA LEU A 214 -17.57 -0.15 3.21
C LEU A 214 -16.97 -1.47 3.70
N GLU A 215 -15.85 -1.90 3.10
CA GLU A 215 -15.11 -3.09 3.51
C GLU A 215 -14.74 -3.03 5.00
N THR A 216 -14.15 -1.93 5.48
CA THR A 216 -13.75 -1.78 6.88
C THR A 216 -14.92 -2.03 7.83
N ILE A 217 -16.11 -1.49 7.53
CA ILE A 217 -17.30 -1.65 8.38
C ILE A 217 -17.84 -3.08 8.30
N VAL A 218 -18.00 -3.61 7.08
CA VAL A 218 -18.59 -4.93 6.83
C VAL A 218 -17.72 -6.03 7.42
N PHE A 219 -16.44 -6.06 7.06
CA PHE A 219 -15.53 -7.11 7.50
C PHE A 219 -14.99 -6.88 8.91
N GLY A 220 -15.03 -5.65 9.42
CA GLY A 220 -14.83 -5.39 10.84
C GLY A 220 -15.89 -6.09 11.70
N LYS A 221 -17.16 -6.04 11.29
CA LYS A 221 -18.24 -6.79 11.95
C LYS A 221 -18.05 -8.30 11.85
N ILE A 222 -17.80 -8.81 10.65
CA ILE A 222 -17.64 -10.26 10.41
C ILE A 222 -16.44 -10.82 11.21
N ALA A 223 -15.28 -10.14 11.15
CA ALA A 223 -14.10 -10.53 11.91
C ALA A 223 -14.37 -10.54 13.41
N GLY A 224 -15.03 -9.50 13.94
CA GLY A 224 -15.37 -9.42 15.36
C GLY A 224 -16.31 -10.53 15.82
N GLU A 225 -17.35 -10.84 15.03
CA GLU A 225 -18.31 -11.91 15.34
C GLU A 225 -17.64 -13.29 15.34
N ASN A 226 -16.82 -13.59 14.33
CA ASN A 226 -16.12 -14.87 14.21
C ASN A 226 -15.01 -15.02 15.24
N ALA A 227 -14.22 -13.97 15.47
CA ALA A 227 -13.18 -13.97 16.50
C ALA A 227 -13.79 -14.18 17.91
N LYS A 228 -14.97 -13.63 18.19
CA LYS A 228 -15.71 -13.87 19.44
C LYS A 228 -16.15 -15.33 19.55
N TYR A 229 -16.68 -15.90 18.46
CA TYR A 229 -17.12 -17.29 18.45
C TYR A 229 -15.93 -18.23 18.73
N TYR A 230 -14.83 -18.07 18.00
CA TYR A 230 -13.60 -18.84 18.20
C TYR A 230 -13.04 -18.69 19.61
N ALA A 231 -13.01 -17.45 20.15
CA ALA A 231 -12.55 -17.23 21.52
C ALA A 231 -13.35 -18.07 22.52
N ASN A 232 -14.65 -18.25 22.33
CA ASN A 232 -15.50 -19.02 23.25
C ASN A 232 -15.35 -20.54 23.14
N THR A 233 -14.69 -21.06 22.10
CA THR A 233 -14.49 -22.50 21.90
C THR A 233 -13.11 -22.99 22.35
N ILE A 234 -12.18 -22.08 22.64
CA ILE A 234 -10.79 -22.39 22.94
C ILE A 234 -10.44 -21.89 24.36
N ALA A 235 -9.48 -22.55 25.00
CA ALA A 235 -8.90 -22.12 26.28
C ALA A 235 -7.73 -21.15 26.05
N PHE A 236 -7.23 -20.50 27.10
CA PHE A 236 -5.94 -19.81 26.96
C PHE A 236 -4.81 -20.84 26.78
N GLU A 237 -3.83 -20.46 25.96
CA GLU A 237 -2.57 -21.18 25.83
C GLU A 237 -1.74 -21.09 27.12
N ASP A 238 -0.63 -21.82 27.17
CA ASP A 238 0.32 -21.69 28.28
C ASP A 238 0.94 -20.29 28.34
N GLN A 239 1.01 -19.72 29.55
CA GLN A 239 1.60 -18.41 29.82
C GLN A 239 3.10 -18.39 29.46
N ASP A 240 3.79 -19.53 29.55
CA ASP A 240 5.20 -19.67 29.18
C ASP A 240 5.48 -19.26 27.73
N ILE A 241 4.50 -19.43 26.82
CA ILE A 241 4.65 -19.08 25.41
C ILE A 241 4.79 -17.56 25.25
N ILE A 242 3.95 -16.78 25.96
CA ILE A 242 3.99 -15.33 25.85
C ILE A 242 5.21 -14.75 26.56
N GLU A 243 5.64 -15.33 27.68
CA GLU A 243 6.84 -14.92 28.40
C GLU A 243 8.11 -15.10 27.55
N LYS A 244 8.27 -16.27 26.91
CA LYS A 244 9.37 -16.51 25.97
C LYS A 244 9.36 -15.55 24.79
N ALA A 245 8.19 -15.20 24.26
CA ALA A 245 8.07 -14.23 23.18
C ALA A 245 8.51 -12.82 23.62
N VAL A 246 8.12 -12.39 24.83
CA VAL A 246 8.55 -11.12 25.42
C VAL A 246 10.06 -11.11 25.64
N GLU A 247 10.66 -12.18 26.16
CA GLU A 247 12.11 -12.27 26.34
C GLU A 247 12.87 -12.17 25.01
N ASN A 248 12.41 -12.88 23.98
CA ASN A 248 13.05 -12.86 22.66
C ASN A 248 13.00 -11.47 22.04
N GLU A 249 11.84 -10.81 22.11
CA GLU A 249 11.68 -9.46 21.57
C GLU A 249 12.45 -8.42 22.38
N THR A 250 12.56 -8.61 23.70
CA THR A 250 13.40 -7.79 24.57
C THR A 250 14.87 -7.89 24.16
N LYS A 251 15.39 -9.11 23.98
CA LYS A 251 16.77 -9.32 23.49
C LYS A 251 16.98 -8.66 22.12
N ARG A 252 16.02 -8.78 21.21
CA ARG A 252 16.08 -8.17 19.89
C ARG A 252 16.16 -6.65 19.96
N ILE A 253 15.26 -6.01 20.71
CA ILE A 253 15.20 -4.55 20.85
C ILE A 253 16.44 -4.02 21.59
N SER A 254 16.88 -4.68 22.67
CA SER A 254 18.14 -4.34 23.33
C SER A 254 19.33 -4.41 22.37
N GLY A 255 19.39 -5.45 21.52
CA GLY A 255 20.44 -5.58 20.50
C GLY A 255 20.46 -4.43 19.48
N LEU A 256 19.31 -3.82 19.15
CA LEU A 256 19.26 -2.61 18.32
C LEU A 256 19.79 -1.38 19.06
N LEU A 257 19.54 -1.29 20.37
CA LEU A 257 20.00 -0.20 21.23
C LEU A 257 21.47 -0.32 21.64
N ASP A 258 22.06 -1.51 21.63
CA ASP A 258 23.46 -1.71 22.03
C ASP A 258 24.48 -1.30 20.95
N LYS A 259 24.04 -1.20 19.69
CA LYS A 259 24.91 -0.75 18.59
C LYS A 259 25.32 0.71 18.78
N LYS A 260 26.63 0.96 18.71
CA LYS A 260 27.23 2.30 18.90
C LYS A 260 27.38 3.07 17.60
N GLU A 261 27.71 2.36 16.54
CA GLU A 261 27.96 2.91 15.21
C GLU A 261 27.20 2.08 14.18
N GLY A 262 26.86 2.69 13.05
CA GLY A 262 26.08 2.03 12.02
C GLY A 262 25.39 3.02 11.10
N GLU A 263 24.60 2.49 10.18
CA GLU A 263 23.86 3.28 9.22
C GLU A 263 22.60 3.89 9.86
N ALA A 264 22.22 5.08 9.42
CA ALA A 264 20.99 5.72 9.86
C ALA A 264 19.78 5.14 9.10
N PHE A 265 18.70 4.82 9.81
CA PHE A 265 17.53 4.16 9.24
C PHE A 265 16.91 4.93 8.06
N PHE A 266 16.92 6.27 8.12
CA PHE A 266 16.28 7.09 7.10
C PHE A 266 16.98 6.98 5.74
N THR A 267 18.29 6.71 5.70
CA THR A 267 19.03 6.47 4.45
C THR A 267 18.49 5.24 3.73
N ILE A 268 18.39 4.12 4.44
CA ILE A 268 17.83 2.86 3.92
C ILE A 268 16.35 3.05 3.52
N ARG A 269 15.56 3.71 4.38
CA ARG A 269 14.13 3.97 4.13
C ARG A 269 13.90 4.79 2.86
N ASP A 270 14.65 5.86 2.67
CA ASP A 270 14.44 6.79 1.55
C ASP A 270 14.93 6.18 0.23
N GLU A 271 15.96 5.33 0.29
CA GLU A 271 16.40 4.50 -0.84
C GLU A 271 15.36 3.43 -1.21
N LEU A 272 14.81 2.70 -0.23
CA LEU A 272 13.72 1.74 -0.45
C LEU A 272 12.52 2.38 -1.16
N ARG A 273 12.09 3.54 -0.66
CA ARG A 273 10.97 4.30 -1.21
C ARG A 273 11.20 4.75 -2.64
N THR A 274 12.44 5.15 -2.95
CA THR A 274 12.83 5.52 -4.32
C THR A 274 12.81 4.31 -5.24
N VAL A 275 13.34 3.17 -4.81
CA VAL A 275 13.33 1.91 -5.57
C VAL A 275 11.91 1.48 -5.91
N LEU A 276 10.99 1.51 -4.94
CA LEU A 276 9.61 1.10 -5.21
C LEU A 276 8.87 2.04 -6.16
N ASP A 277 9.02 3.36 -6.01
CA ASP A 277 8.44 4.34 -6.93
C ASP A 277 8.94 4.16 -8.37
N GLU A 278 10.25 3.94 -8.54
CA GLU A 278 10.90 3.88 -9.86
C GLU A 278 10.77 2.52 -10.54
N LYS A 279 10.74 1.43 -9.77
CA LYS A 279 10.87 0.06 -10.30
C LYS A 279 9.68 -0.85 -10.05
N ALA A 280 8.84 -0.50 -9.08
CA ALA A 280 7.63 -1.25 -8.72
C ALA A 280 6.40 -0.33 -8.64
N GLY A 281 6.39 0.72 -9.46
CA GLY A 281 5.35 1.72 -9.56
C GLY A 281 4.18 1.30 -10.45
N ILE A 282 3.64 2.27 -11.20
CA ILE A 282 2.50 2.11 -12.13
C ILE A 282 2.86 1.19 -13.30
N PHE A 283 4.01 1.44 -13.93
CA PHE A 283 4.56 0.63 -15.00
C PHE A 283 5.68 -0.23 -14.44
N ARG A 284 5.75 -1.47 -14.90
CA ARG A 284 6.73 -2.46 -14.45
C ARG A 284 7.23 -3.26 -15.64
N ASP A 285 8.44 -3.78 -15.53
CA ASP A 285 8.99 -4.79 -16.45
C ASP A 285 9.94 -5.72 -15.70
N GLU A 286 10.32 -6.83 -16.33
CA GLU A 286 11.19 -7.86 -15.74
C GLU A 286 12.55 -7.29 -15.29
N ARG A 287 13.12 -6.35 -16.06
CA ARG A 287 14.43 -5.77 -15.76
C ARG A 287 14.37 -4.94 -14.49
N ASP A 288 13.45 -3.99 -14.42
CA ASP A 288 13.34 -3.09 -13.27
C ASP A 288 12.90 -3.82 -12.01
N LEU A 289 11.98 -4.79 -12.11
CA LEU A 289 11.59 -5.61 -10.97
C LEU A 289 12.75 -6.49 -10.45
N SER A 290 13.57 -7.04 -11.34
CA SER A 290 14.76 -7.80 -10.95
C SER A 290 15.78 -6.90 -10.24
N LEU A 291 16.02 -5.70 -10.76
CA LEU A 291 16.89 -4.70 -10.13
C LEU A 291 16.34 -4.25 -8.77
N ALA A 292 15.02 -4.11 -8.63
CA ALA A 292 14.37 -3.79 -7.36
C ALA A 292 14.64 -4.86 -6.31
N LEU A 293 14.50 -6.15 -6.65
CA LEU A 293 14.78 -7.26 -5.73
C LEU A 293 16.24 -7.32 -5.31
N VAL A 294 17.19 -7.13 -6.25
CA VAL A 294 18.61 -7.04 -5.93
C VAL A 294 18.85 -5.92 -4.92
N LYS A 295 18.24 -4.76 -5.17
CA LYS A 295 18.40 -3.59 -4.30
C LYS A 295 17.75 -3.77 -2.93
N ILE A 296 16.56 -4.36 -2.86
CA ILE A 296 15.89 -4.66 -1.59
C ILE A 296 16.75 -5.60 -0.74
N ARG A 297 17.34 -6.65 -1.33
CA ARG A 297 18.26 -7.56 -0.61
C ARG A 297 19.52 -6.86 -0.11
N GLU A 298 20.06 -5.93 -0.90
CA GLU A 298 21.17 -5.07 -0.44
C GLU A 298 20.74 -4.23 0.79
N LEU A 299 19.55 -3.63 0.74
CA LEU A 299 19.00 -2.83 1.84
C LEU A 299 18.70 -3.67 3.09
N GLU A 300 18.18 -4.89 2.93
CA GLU A 300 18.00 -5.87 4.02
C GLU A 300 19.36 -6.23 4.66
N SER A 301 20.40 -6.41 3.85
CA SER A 301 21.76 -6.65 4.36
C SER A 301 22.30 -5.43 5.11
N ARG A 302 22.10 -4.22 4.59
CA ARG A 302 22.52 -2.96 5.24
C ARG A 302 21.75 -2.68 6.52
N PHE A 303 20.48 -3.05 6.59
CA PHE A 303 19.64 -2.91 7.77
C PHE A 303 20.23 -3.66 8.98
N LYS A 304 20.97 -4.76 8.77
CA LYS A 304 21.69 -5.45 9.84
C LYS A 304 22.72 -4.56 10.55
N ASN A 305 23.20 -3.50 9.89
CA ASN A 305 24.12 -2.51 10.45
C ASN A 305 23.41 -1.19 10.83
N VAL A 306 22.08 -1.14 10.88
CA VAL A 306 21.35 0.04 11.34
C VAL A 306 21.59 0.28 12.84
N THR A 307 21.69 1.55 13.22
CA THR A 307 21.88 1.96 14.62
C THR A 307 20.83 2.99 15.03
N VAL A 308 20.28 2.80 16.23
CA VAL A 308 19.42 3.77 16.90
C VAL A 308 20.33 4.71 17.69
N ARG A 309 20.40 6.00 17.35
CA ARG A 309 21.30 6.96 18.03
C ARG A 309 20.69 7.45 19.35
N ASN A 310 19.38 7.68 19.36
CA ASN A 310 18.64 8.03 20.56
C ASN A 310 18.51 6.80 21.47
N LYS A 311 19.12 6.86 22.66
CA LYS A 311 19.07 5.80 23.68
C LYS A 311 18.02 6.07 24.77
N SER A 312 17.20 7.11 24.62
CA SER A 312 16.10 7.40 25.54
C SER A 312 15.12 6.22 25.58
N ALA A 313 14.67 5.86 26.78
CA ALA A 313 13.56 4.94 26.96
C ALA A 313 12.19 5.64 26.72
N PHE A 314 12.13 6.97 26.76
CA PHE A 314 10.86 7.69 26.62
C PHE A 314 10.67 8.22 25.20
N PHE A 315 9.51 7.90 24.61
CA PHE A 315 9.10 8.38 23.27
C PHE A 315 10.19 8.23 22.20
N ASN A 316 10.86 7.06 22.18
CA ASN A 316 11.95 6.81 21.24
C ASN A 316 11.42 6.54 19.82
N GLN A 317 11.12 7.61 19.09
CA GLN A 317 10.62 7.54 17.72
C GLN A 317 11.66 6.97 16.75
N GLU A 318 12.95 7.13 16.99
CA GLU A 318 13.98 6.54 16.12
C GLU A 318 13.94 5.02 16.19
N LEU A 319 13.78 4.43 17.40
CA LEU A 319 13.61 2.99 17.56
C LEU A 319 12.32 2.49 16.88
N VAL A 320 11.19 3.19 17.05
CA VAL A 320 9.93 2.84 16.36
C VAL A 320 10.13 2.81 14.85
N ASN A 321 10.74 3.85 14.27
CA ASN A 321 10.99 3.91 12.84
C ASN A 321 11.96 2.80 12.35
N VAL A 322 12.93 2.40 13.17
CA VAL A 322 13.83 1.27 12.85
C VAL A 322 13.06 -0.04 12.81
N ILE A 323 12.19 -0.30 13.78
CA ILE A 323 11.34 -1.49 13.83
C ILE A 323 10.38 -1.51 12.64
N GLU A 324 9.75 -0.39 12.33
CA GLU A 324 8.84 -0.27 11.18
C GLU A 324 9.58 -0.46 9.85
N LEU A 325 10.78 0.10 9.69
CA LEU A 325 11.60 -0.05 8.48
C LEU A 325 11.91 -1.52 8.17
N GLU A 326 12.18 -2.33 9.19
CA GLU A 326 12.35 -3.77 9.02
C GLU A 326 11.12 -4.39 8.35
N GLY A 327 9.91 -4.03 8.82
CA GLY A 327 8.66 -4.48 8.21
C GLY A 327 8.45 -3.93 6.81
N MET A 328 8.83 -2.68 6.56
CA MET A 328 8.74 -2.07 5.23
C MET A 328 9.59 -2.85 4.21
N LEU A 329 10.76 -3.35 4.59
CA LEU A 329 11.63 -4.17 3.73
C LEU A 329 10.97 -5.50 3.38
N ASP A 330 10.39 -6.21 4.35
CA ASP A 330 9.68 -7.47 4.12
C ASP A 330 8.52 -7.29 3.12
N ILE A 331 7.74 -6.23 3.33
CA ILE A 331 6.58 -5.92 2.47
C ILE A 331 7.05 -5.56 1.06
N ALA A 332 8.10 -4.75 0.93
CA ALA A 332 8.66 -4.42 -0.37
C ALA A 332 9.17 -5.66 -1.12
N HIS A 333 9.85 -6.57 -0.43
CA HIS A 333 10.32 -7.83 -0.99
C HIS A 333 9.15 -8.69 -1.47
N ALA A 334 8.07 -8.81 -0.68
CA ALA A 334 6.88 -9.55 -1.08
C ALA A 334 6.20 -8.96 -2.33
N ILE A 335 6.05 -7.63 -2.39
CA ILE A 335 5.49 -6.92 -3.56
C ILE A 335 6.31 -7.20 -4.82
N CYS A 336 7.64 -7.00 -4.76
CA CYS A 336 8.51 -7.18 -5.92
C CYS A 336 8.61 -8.64 -6.34
N THR A 337 8.56 -9.58 -5.40
CA THR A 337 8.57 -11.03 -5.69
C THR A 337 7.32 -11.44 -6.45
N GLY A 338 6.13 -11.05 -5.93
CA GLY A 338 4.86 -11.31 -6.61
C GLY A 338 4.77 -10.62 -7.98
N ALA A 339 5.20 -9.35 -8.05
CA ALA A 339 5.16 -8.58 -9.28
C ALA A 339 6.10 -9.14 -10.37
N LEU A 340 7.28 -9.64 -10.01
CA LEU A 340 8.22 -10.24 -10.95
C LEU A 340 7.68 -11.56 -11.48
N ALA A 341 7.13 -12.39 -10.58
CA ALA A 341 6.59 -13.69 -10.93
C ALA A 341 5.35 -13.60 -11.83
N ARG A 342 4.45 -12.63 -11.57
CA ARG A 342 3.23 -12.43 -12.36
C ARG A 342 3.56 -11.86 -13.76
N LYS A 343 3.47 -12.71 -14.78
CA LYS A 343 3.75 -12.39 -16.18
C LYS A 343 2.48 -12.07 -16.97
N GLU A 344 1.72 -11.08 -16.49
CA GLU A 344 0.53 -10.53 -17.15
C GLU A 344 0.31 -9.07 -16.74
N SER A 345 -0.68 -8.41 -17.32
CA SER A 345 -1.22 -7.14 -16.85
C SER A 345 -2.68 -7.29 -16.44
N ARG A 346 -2.97 -6.98 -15.17
CA ARG A 346 -4.30 -7.09 -14.59
C ARG A 346 -4.54 -5.97 -13.59
N GLY A 347 -5.56 -5.15 -13.85
CA GLY A 347 -5.95 -4.06 -12.97
C GLY A 347 -4.81 -3.07 -12.72
N SER A 348 -4.39 -2.95 -11.47
CA SER A 348 -3.32 -2.05 -11.03
C SER A 348 -1.90 -2.58 -11.28
N HIS A 349 -1.75 -3.87 -11.58
CA HIS A 349 -0.47 -4.44 -12.01
C HIS A 349 -0.36 -4.36 -13.52
N TYR A 350 0.58 -3.56 -14.02
CA TYR A 350 0.77 -3.38 -15.46
C TYR A 350 2.24 -3.62 -15.85
N ARG A 351 2.45 -4.70 -16.59
CA ARG A 351 3.74 -5.17 -17.12
C ARG A 351 3.88 -4.74 -18.57
N LEU A 352 4.85 -3.86 -18.86
CA LEU A 352 5.11 -3.39 -20.23
C LEU A 352 5.53 -4.53 -21.16
N ASP A 353 6.22 -5.52 -20.61
CA ASP A 353 6.68 -6.75 -21.26
C ASP A 353 5.58 -7.84 -21.34
N TYR A 354 4.48 -7.69 -20.60
CA TYR A 354 3.30 -8.57 -20.65
C TYR A 354 2.00 -7.73 -20.57
N PRO A 355 1.66 -6.93 -21.59
CA PRO A 355 0.59 -5.93 -21.51
C PRO A 355 -0.84 -6.50 -21.49
N GLY A 356 -0.99 -7.78 -21.81
CA GLY A 356 -2.28 -8.47 -21.85
C GLY A 356 -2.67 -9.09 -20.52
N ARG A 357 -3.98 -9.18 -20.29
CA ARG A 357 -4.56 -10.01 -19.23
C ARG A 357 -4.55 -11.47 -19.69
N ASP A 358 -4.08 -12.38 -18.84
CA ASP A 358 -3.97 -13.80 -19.15
C ASP A 358 -4.82 -14.62 -18.17
N ASP A 359 -6.04 -14.95 -18.57
CA ASP A 359 -6.96 -15.71 -17.73
C ASP A 359 -6.64 -17.22 -17.72
N ASP A 360 -5.83 -17.72 -18.65
CA ASP A 360 -5.49 -19.14 -18.73
C ASP A 360 -4.41 -19.51 -17.71
N ASN A 361 -3.39 -18.66 -17.55
CA ASN A 361 -2.26 -18.93 -16.66
C ASN A 361 -2.32 -18.17 -15.33
N TRP A 362 -3.01 -17.02 -15.29
CA TRP A 362 -2.90 -16.06 -14.20
C TRP A 362 -4.23 -15.69 -13.52
N LEU A 363 -5.32 -16.42 -13.81
CA LEU A 363 -6.56 -16.35 -13.03
C LEU A 363 -6.44 -17.06 -11.66
N LYS A 364 -5.51 -16.55 -10.86
CA LYS A 364 -5.12 -17.04 -9.53
C LYS A 364 -4.60 -15.88 -8.70
N HIS A 365 -4.73 -15.98 -7.39
CA HIS A 365 -4.10 -15.08 -6.44
C HIS A 365 -2.66 -15.53 -6.19
N THR A 366 -1.77 -14.56 -5.98
CA THR A 366 -0.38 -14.82 -5.57
C THR A 366 -0.34 -14.92 -4.06
N LEU A 367 0.28 -15.96 -3.53
CA LEU A 367 0.57 -16.11 -2.10
C LEU A 367 2.08 -16.03 -1.91
N VAL A 368 2.52 -15.24 -0.95
CA VAL A 368 3.93 -15.11 -0.57
C VAL A 368 4.06 -15.47 0.90
N THR A 369 4.88 -16.48 1.20
CA THR A 369 5.15 -16.93 2.57
C THR A 369 6.63 -16.76 2.89
N LEU A 370 6.94 -16.26 4.08
CA LEU A 370 8.32 -16.10 4.53
C LEU A 370 8.87 -17.44 5.00
N THR A 371 10.03 -17.81 4.47
CA THR A 371 10.81 -18.98 4.92
C THR A 371 12.21 -18.54 5.35
N PRO A 372 12.99 -19.40 6.03
CA PRO A 372 14.39 -19.09 6.37
C PRO A 372 15.26 -18.74 5.15
N ASP A 373 14.93 -19.28 3.97
CA ASP A 373 15.65 -19.03 2.71
C ASP A 373 15.11 -17.81 1.94
N GLY A 374 14.08 -17.15 2.47
CA GLY A 374 13.42 -15.97 1.89
C GLY A 374 11.97 -16.23 1.47
N PRO A 375 11.36 -15.28 0.73
CA PRO A 375 9.98 -15.39 0.26
C PRO A 375 9.81 -16.55 -0.72
N VAL A 376 8.80 -17.39 -0.48
CA VAL A 376 8.36 -18.46 -1.39
C VAL A 376 6.98 -18.10 -1.94
N ILE A 377 6.79 -18.31 -3.24
CA ILE A 377 5.51 -18.07 -3.92
C ILE A 377 4.71 -19.38 -4.00
N ASP A 378 3.42 -19.26 -3.71
CA ASP A 378 2.39 -20.22 -4.09
C ASP A 378 1.23 -19.49 -4.77
N TYR A 379 0.22 -20.22 -5.24
CA TYR A 379 -0.96 -19.65 -5.87
C TYR A 379 -2.23 -20.32 -5.38
N LYS A 380 -3.29 -19.53 -5.21
CA LYS A 380 -4.64 -20.07 -4.99
C LYS A 380 -5.58 -19.66 -6.12
N PRO A 381 -6.51 -20.54 -6.56
CA PRO A 381 -7.45 -20.20 -7.62
C PRO A 381 -8.42 -19.09 -7.19
N VAL A 382 -8.87 -18.28 -8.16
CA VAL A 382 -9.93 -17.29 -7.94
C VAL A 382 -11.29 -18.00 -7.86
N ASN A 383 -12.17 -17.58 -6.94
CA ASN A 383 -13.55 -18.06 -6.91
C ASN A 383 -14.40 -17.40 -8.00
N ILE A 384 -14.74 -18.16 -9.04
CA ILE A 384 -15.51 -17.71 -10.21
C ILE A 384 -16.95 -18.25 -10.26
N MET A 385 -17.46 -18.78 -9.14
CA MET A 385 -18.75 -19.50 -9.11
C MET A 385 -19.95 -18.61 -9.47
N LEU A 386 -19.91 -17.33 -9.10
CA LEU A 386 -21.02 -16.40 -9.35
C LEU A 386 -20.95 -15.72 -10.72
N HIS A 387 -19.74 -15.39 -11.18
CA HIS A 387 -19.51 -14.65 -12.41
C HIS A 387 -18.31 -15.21 -13.16
N LYS A 388 -18.51 -15.58 -14.43
CA LYS A 388 -17.41 -15.96 -15.32
C LYS A 388 -16.59 -14.73 -15.72
N PRO A 389 -15.26 -14.86 -15.89
CA PRO A 389 -14.42 -13.79 -16.41
C PRO A 389 -14.94 -13.26 -17.75
N LYS A 390 -14.90 -11.94 -17.93
CA LYS A 390 -15.26 -11.25 -19.18
C LYS A 390 -14.22 -10.17 -19.49
N PRO A 391 -14.08 -9.74 -20.76
CA PRO A 391 -13.36 -8.52 -21.07
C PRO A 391 -13.85 -7.38 -20.18
N ARG A 392 -12.92 -6.57 -19.67
CA ARG A 392 -13.27 -5.39 -18.86
C ARG A 392 -13.33 -4.20 -19.80
N GLU A 393 -14.54 -3.86 -20.23
CA GLU A 393 -14.84 -2.69 -21.07
C GLU A 393 -15.24 -1.52 -20.16
N TYR A 394 -14.86 -0.28 -20.53
CA TYR A 394 -15.00 0.93 -19.70
C TYR A 394 -15.60 2.10 -20.46
#